data_AF-A0A4Q4CMN3-F1
#
_entry.id   AF-A0A4Q4CMN3-F1
#
_cell.length_a   1.000
_cell.length_b   1.000
_cell.length_c   1.000
_cell.angle_alpha   90.00
_cell.angle_beta   90.00
_cell.angle_gamma   90.00
#
_symmetry.space_group_name_H-M   'P 1'
#
loop_
_entity.id
_entity.type
_entity.pdbx_description
1 polymer ?
#
loop_
_entity_poly.entity_id
_entity_poly.type
_entity_poly.pdbx_seq_one_letter_code
_entity_poly.pdbx_strand_id
1 'polypeptide(L)'
;MGQDVDDRSFTREDRTRYRAKVRRCLDVFARMLSERDFSVGEPQIGVEIEFNLVDEVGDPAMKNAEALEAIADEAFQTELGLFNIEINVPPQPASGAGFRTLEDTVRRDLNEAQTKAERA
;
A
#
# COMPACT_ATOMS: atom_id res chain seq x y z
N MET A 1 -0.35 3.72 2.43
CA MET A 1 0.55 4.52 3.29
C MET A 1 0.15 4.25 4.74
N GLY A 2 -0.59 5.09 5.46
CA GLY A 2 -1.50 4.62 6.52
C GLY A 2 -1.01 4.01 7.85
N GLN A 3 0.28 3.70 8.08
CA GLN A 3 0.70 3.22 9.42
C GLN A 3 0.88 4.40 10.40
N ASP A 4 0.17 4.36 11.53
CA ASP A 4 0.40 5.27 12.65
C ASP A 4 1.86 5.15 13.10
N VAL A 5 2.61 6.22 12.89
CA VAL A 5 4.01 6.30 13.33
C VAL A 5 4.03 6.93 14.70
N ASP A 6 4.55 6.21 15.69
CA ASP A 6 4.73 6.75 17.05
C ASP A 6 5.45 8.10 17.01
N ASP A 7 5.07 8.99 17.93
CA ASP A 7 5.79 10.25 18.11
C ASP A 7 7.25 9.96 18.50
N ARG A 8 8.17 10.37 17.62
CA ARG A 8 9.61 10.16 17.78
C ARG A 8 10.33 11.50 17.75
N SER A 9 11.01 11.81 18.84
CA SER A 9 11.93 12.94 18.87
C SER A 9 13.27 12.58 18.21
N PHE A 10 13.77 13.46 17.35
CA PHE A 10 15.05 13.28 16.67
C PHE A 10 16.05 14.33 17.13
N THR A 11 17.20 13.87 17.60
CA THR A 11 18.32 14.73 17.99
C THR A 11 19.00 15.36 16.77
N ARG A 12 19.91 16.32 16.99
CA ARG A 12 20.76 16.87 15.92
C ARG A 12 21.69 15.82 15.31
N GLU A 13 22.14 14.86 16.12
CA GLU A 13 22.98 13.75 15.66
C GLU A 13 22.19 12.83 14.73
N ASP A 14 20.94 12.46 15.09
CA ASP A 14 20.04 11.67 14.25
C ASP A 14 19.86 12.30 12.88
N ARG A 15 19.58 13.61 12.85
CA ARG A 15 19.40 14.37 11.61
C ARG A 15 20.69 14.37 10.76
N THR A 16 21.85 14.38 11.40
CA THR A 16 23.15 14.31 10.70
C THR A 16 23.38 12.93 10.10
N ARG A 17 23.12 11.86 10.87
CA ARG A 17 23.19 10.47 10.39
C ARG A 17 22.21 10.22 9.25
N TYR A 18 20.99 10.75 9.34
CA TYR A 18 19.98 10.67 8.29
C TYR A 18 20.46 11.33 7.00
N ARG A 19 20.95 12.58 7.04
CA ARG A 19 21.50 13.26 5.85
C ARG A 19 22.65 12.49 5.22
N ALA A 20 23.54 11.91 6.04
CA ALA A 20 24.62 11.07 5.54
C ALA A 20 24.09 9.80 4.84
N LYS A 21 23.05 9.15 5.39
CA LYS A 21 22.38 8.01 4.76
C LYS A 21 21.73 8.40 3.43
N VAL A 22 20.97 9.50 3.41
CA VAL A 22 20.32 10.00 2.18
C VAL A 22 21.35 10.25 1.07
N ARG A 23 22.47 10.91 1.38
CA ARG A 23 23.55 11.14 0.40
C ARG A 23 24.10 9.83 -0.15
N ARG A 24 24.40 8.85 0.72
CA ARG A 24 24.86 7.51 0.27
C ARG A 24 23.84 6.81 -0.62
N CYS A 25 22.55 6.89 -0.29
CA CYS A 25 21.48 6.32 -1.14
C CYS A 25 21.46 6.99 -2.52
N LEU A 26 21.63 8.31 -2.58
CA LEU A 26 21.70 9.06 -3.83
C LEU A 26 22.95 8.69 -4.65
N ASP A 27 24.10 8.49 -4.01
CA ASP A 27 25.34 8.06 -4.67
C ASP A 27 25.17 6.67 -5.31
N VAL A 28 24.57 5.72 -4.57
CA VAL A 28 24.25 4.38 -5.09
C VAL A 28 23.26 4.47 -6.25
N PHE A 29 22.20 5.27 -6.10
CA PHE A 29 21.20 5.43 -7.15
C PHE A 29 21.79 6.05 -8.42
N ALA A 30 22.65 7.06 -8.29
CA ALA A 30 23.38 7.65 -9.42
C ALA A 30 24.25 6.61 -10.14
N ARG A 31 24.91 5.73 -9.38
CA ARG A 31 25.69 4.62 -9.94
C ARG A 31 24.81 3.65 -10.72
N MET A 32 23.69 3.19 -10.15
CA MET A 32 22.73 2.30 -10.82
C MET A 32 22.22 2.90 -12.14
N LEU A 33 21.88 4.20 -12.14
CA LEU A 33 21.48 4.92 -13.35
C LEU A 33 22.60 4.95 -14.41
N SER A 34 23.84 5.20 -13.99
CA SER A 34 24.99 5.27 -14.91
C SER A 34 25.37 3.91 -15.51
N GLU A 35 25.26 2.84 -14.71
CA GLU A 35 25.61 1.48 -15.09
C GLU A 35 24.43 0.76 -15.78
N ARG A 36 23.23 1.36 -15.78
CA ARG A 36 21.96 0.78 -16.26
C ARG A 36 21.63 -0.57 -15.65
N ASP A 37 22.13 -0.84 -14.44
CA ASP A 37 21.89 -2.09 -13.75
C ASP A 37 20.65 -1.98 -12.88
N PHE A 38 19.52 -2.28 -13.49
CA PHE A 38 18.23 -2.51 -12.83
C PHE A 38 17.76 -3.95 -13.03
N SER A 39 18.70 -4.85 -13.36
CA SER A 39 18.36 -6.24 -13.62
C SER A 39 17.91 -6.92 -12.34
N VAL A 40 16.71 -7.49 -12.37
CA VAL A 40 16.15 -8.29 -11.28
C VAL A 40 15.93 -9.70 -11.81
N GLY A 41 16.25 -10.71 -11.01
CA GLY A 41 16.18 -12.11 -11.44
C GLY A 41 14.76 -12.51 -11.86
N GLU A 42 13.75 -12.09 -11.09
CA GLU A 42 12.35 -12.32 -11.38
C GLU A 42 11.56 -11.02 -11.13
N PRO A 43 11.19 -10.26 -12.18
CA PRO A 43 10.37 -9.07 -12.03
C PRO A 43 9.02 -9.40 -11.39
N GLN A 44 8.63 -8.61 -10.40
CA GLN A 44 7.34 -8.72 -9.71
C GLN A 44 6.51 -7.45 -9.95
N ILE A 45 5.20 -7.58 -9.90
CA ILE A 45 4.25 -6.46 -9.94
C ILE A 45 3.27 -6.57 -8.78
N GLY A 46 3.17 -5.51 -7.98
CA GLY A 46 2.15 -5.32 -6.95
C GLY A 46 1.08 -4.34 -7.41
N VAL A 47 -0.08 -4.37 -6.76
CA VAL A 47 -1.18 -3.44 -6.99
C VAL A 47 -1.68 -2.92 -5.66
N GLU A 48 -1.83 -1.61 -5.59
CA GLU A 48 -2.50 -0.91 -4.49
C GLU A 48 -3.75 -0.25 -5.07
N ILE A 49 -4.87 -0.33 -4.36
CA ILE A 49 -6.13 0.30 -4.76
C ILE A 49 -6.71 1.02 -3.55
N GLU A 50 -6.99 2.32 -3.73
CA GLU A 50 -7.71 3.14 -2.75
C GLU A 50 -9.19 3.25 -3.12
N PHE A 51 -10.04 3.15 -2.11
CA PHE A 51 -11.49 3.23 -2.22
C PHE A 51 -12.02 4.36 -1.35
N ASN A 52 -13.04 5.06 -1.87
CA ASN A 52 -13.81 6.01 -1.08
C ASN A 52 -15.15 5.37 -0.71
N LEU A 53 -15.43 5.35 0.58
CA LEU A 53 -16.72 4.96 1.14
C LEU A 53 -17.71 6.10 0.94
N VAL A 54 -18.88 5.76 0.41
CA VAL A 54 -19.96 6.71 0.16
C VAL A 54 -21.26 6.21 0.77
N ASP A 55 -22.14 7.13 1.15
CA ASP A 55 -23.50 6.80 1.58
C ASP A 55 -24.46 6.65 0.38
N GLU A 56 -25.75 6.44 0.67
CA GLU A 56 -26.79 6.22 -0.33
C GLU A 56 -27.02 7.41 -1.28
N VAL A 57 -26.62 8.61 -0.89
CA VAL A 57 -26.73 9.83 -1.72
C VAL A 57 -25.41 10.19 -2.40
N GLY A 58 -24.34 9.42 -2.15
CA GLY A 58 -23.03 9.57 -2.77
C GLY A 58 -22.08 10.49 -1.99
N ASP A 59 -22.44 10.91 -0.77
CA ASP A 59 -21.57 11.72 0.08
C ASP A 59 -20.53 10.85 0.80
N PRO A 60 -19.34 11.38 1.14
CA PRO A 60 -18.31 10.61 1.83
C PRO A 60 -18.78 10.07 3.19
N ALA A 61 -18.69 8.75 3.36
CA ALA A 61 -19.04 8.09 4.61
C ALA A 61 -17.80 7.96 5.51
N MET A 62 -17.78 8.65 6.64
CA MET A 62 -16.66 8.66 7.62
C MET A 62 -16.60 7.36 8.46
N LYS A 63 -16.56 6.21 7.78
CA LYS A 63 -16.76 4.88 8.34
C LYS A 63 -15.61 3.91 8.01
N ASN A 64 -14.41 4.42 7.72
CA ASN A 64 -13.28 3.57 7.34
C ASN A 64 -12.93 2.52 8.41
N ALA A 65 -12.92 2.89 9.69
CA ALA A 65 -12.63 1.98 10.80
C ALA A 65 -13.69 0.86 10.93
N GLU A 66 -14.97 1.22 10.80
CA GLU A 66 -16.09 0.28 10.85
C GLU A 66 -16.04 -0.70 9.67
N ALA A 67 -15.77 -0.20 8.47
CA ALA A 67 -15.60 -1.02 7.27
C ALA A 67 -14.42 -1.99 7.40
N LEU A 68 -13.27 -1.51 7.92
CA LEU A 68 -12.08 -2.35 8.12
C LEU A 68 -12.30 -3.42 9.19
N GLU A 69 -12.99 -3.09 10.29
CA GLU A 69 -13.36 -4.05 11.32
C GLU A 69 -14.28 -5.14 10.75
N ALA A 70 -15.24 -4.77 9.88
CA ALA A 70 -16.10 -5.73 9.19
C ALA A 70 -15.34 -6.61 8.20
N ILE A 71 -14.44 -6.03 7.40
CA ILE A 71 -13.63 -6.76 6.41
C ILE A 71 -12.66 -7.74 7.11
N ALA A 72 -12.07 -7.33 8.24
CA ALA A 72 -11.19 -8.14 9.08
C ALA A 72 -10.08 -8.85 8.28
N ASP A 73 -9.38 -8.10 7.41
CA ASP A 73 -8.29 -8.59 6.58
C ASP A 73 -7.12 -7.59 6.63
N GLU A 74 -5.91 -8.08 6.93
CA GLU A 74 -4.69 -7.29 7.09
C GLU A 74 -4.20 -6.67 5.78
N ALA A 75 -4.67 -7.17 4.63
CA ALA A 75 -4.40 -6.56 3.32
C ALA A 75 -5.08 -5.18 3.19
N PHE A 76 -6.12 -4.91 3.98
CA PHE A 76 -6.83 -3.65 3.98
C PHE A 76 -6.36 -2.73 5.11
N GLN A 77 -6.16 -1.45 4.81
CA GLN A 77 -5.65 -0.46 5.76
C GLN A 77 -6.41 0.86 5.65
N THR A 78 -6.34 1.67 6.72
CA THR A 78 -6.82 3.03 6.70
C THR A 78 -5.93 3.90 5.82
N GLU A 79 -6.54 4.85 5.13
CA GLU A 79 -5.83 5.97 4.54
C GLU A 79 -6.09 7.27 5.31
N LEU A 80 -5.48 8.37 4.87
CA LEU A 80 -5.52 9.65 5.59
C LEU A 80 -6.95 10.19 5.86
N GLY A 81 -7.91 9.89 4.98
CA GLY A 81 -9.29 10.29 5.12
C GLY A 81 -10.11 9.29 5.93
N LEU A 82 -11.03 9.79 6.76
CA LEU A 82 -11.96 8.93 7.51
C LEU A 82 -12.95 8.16 6.62
N PHE A 83 -12.99 8.50 5.32
CA PHE A 83 -13.85 7.89 4.32
C PHE A 83 -13.08 7.05 3.29
N ASN A 84 -11.76 6.91 3.40
CA ASN A 84 -11.00 6.08 2.46
C ASN A 84 -10.26 4.94 3.15
N ILE A 85 -10.14 3.85 2.39
CA ILE A 85 -9.41 2.64 2.74
C ILE A 85 -8.55 2.24 1.54
N GLU A 86 -7.48 1.49 1.77
CA GLU A 86 -6.66 0.89 0.72
C GLU A 86 -6.58 -0.63 0.85
N ILE A 87 -6.34 -1.32 -0.25
CA ILE A 87 -5.90 -2.72 -0.27
C ILE A 87 -4.50 -2.81 -0.88
N ASN A 88 -3.60 -3.52 -0.20
CA ASN A 88 -2.25 -3.84 -0.66
C ASN A 88 -2.20 -5.28 -1.15
N VAL A 89 -2.26 -5.49 -2.47
CA VAL A 89 -2.29 -6.84 -3.05
C VAL A 89 -0.87 -7.41 -3.14
N PRO A 90 -0.62 -8.63 -2.64
CA PRO A 90 0.70 -9.24 -2.70
C PRO A 90 1.25 -9.30 -4.14
N PRO A 91 2.52 -8.92 -4.35
CA PRO A 91 3.08 -8.86 -5.67
C PRO A 91 3.14 -10.25 -6.32
N GLN A 92 2.95 -10.28 -7.64
CA GLN A 92 3.00 -11.49 -8.46
C GLN A 92 4.09 -11.36 -9.53
N PRO A 93 4.62 -12.47 -10.06
CA PRO A 93 5.55 -12.42 -11.18
C PRO A 93 4.98 -11.62 -12.36
N ALA A 94 5.75 -10.71 -12.94
CA ALA A 94 5.34 -9.94 -14.12
C ALA A 94 5.46 -10.78 -15.42
N SER A 95 5.40 -12.11 -15.30
CA SER A 95 5.53 -13.08 -16.38
C SER A 95 4.68 -14.33 -16.10
N GLY A 96 4.53 -15.19 -17.10
CA GLY A 96 3.75 -16.43 -16.97
C GLY A 96 2.30 -16.16 -16.56
N ALA A 97 1.85 -16.84 -15.51
CA ALA A 97 0.49 -16.71 -14.99
C ALA A 97 0.31 -15.61 -13.92
N GLY A 98 1.34 -14.82 -13.62
CA GLY A 98 1.29 -13.88 -12.49
C GLY A 98 0.23 -12.79 -12.65
N PHE A 99 0.04 -12.24 -13.86
CA PHE A 99 -1.05 -11.27 -14.10
C PHE A 99 -2.45 -11.85 -13.88
N ARG A 100 -2.67 -13.12 -14.25
CA ARG A 100 -3.95 -13.80 -14.00
C ARG A 100 -4.14 -14.04 -12.50
N THR A 101 -3.09 -14.49 -11.81
CA THR A 101 -3.11 -14.69 -10.36
C THR A 101 -3.41 -13.38 -9.62
N LEU A 102 -2.84 -12.27 -10.09
CA LEU A 102 -3.09 -10.94 -9.56
C LEU A 102 -4.55 -10.53 -9.77
N GLU A 103 -5.11 -10.71 -10.97
CA GLU A 103 -6.53 -10.45 -11.24
C GLU A 103 -7.46 -11.28 -10.34
N ASP A 104 -7.21 -12.59 -10.26
CA ASP A 104 -8.02 -13.51 -9.45
C ASP A 104 -7.97 -13.13 -7.96
N THR A 105 -6.79 -12.71 -7.48
CA THR A 105 -6.59 -12.24 -6.10
C THR A 105 -7.37 -10.96 -5.85
N VAL A 106 -7.18 -9.92 -6.67
CA VAL A 106 -7.92 -8.65 -6.57
C VAL A 106 -9.42 -8.91 -6.56
N ARG A 107 -9.92 -9.71 -7.51
CA ARG A 107 -11.36 -9.96 -7.63
C ARG A 107 -11.92 -10.67 -6.40
N ARG A 108 -11.22 -11.70 -5.90
CA ARG A 108 -11.64 -12.42 -4.71
C ARG A 108 -11.69 -11.49 -3.51
N ASP A 109 -10.60 -10.78 -3.25
CA ASP A 109 -10.44 -9.98 -2.03
C ASP A 109 -11.46 -8.83 -2.00
N LEU A 110 -11.74 -8.18 -3.14
CA LEU A 110 -12.79 -7.16 -3.24
C LEU A 110 -14.21 -7.70 -3.07
N ASN A 111 -14.51 -8.87 -3.64
CA ASN A 111 -15.84 -9.49 -3.47
C ASN A 111 -16.08 -9.93 -2.02
N GLU A 112 -15.05 -10.47 -1.35
CA GLU A 112 -15.11 -10.84 0.06
C GLU A 112 -15.28 -9.61 0.94
N ALA A 113 -14.53 -8.54 0.68
CA ALA A 113 -14.66 -7.28 1.40
C ALA A 113 -16.06 -6.67 1.27
N GLN A 114 -16.61 -6.61 0.06
CA GLN A 114 -17.99 -6.16 -0.18
C GLN A 114 -19.00 -7.00 0.62
N THR A 115 -18.89 -8.33 0.52
CA THR A 115 -19.82 -9.24 1.21
C THR A 115 -19.78 -9.08 2.73
N LYS A 116 -18.60 -8.83 3.30
CA LYS A 116 -18.43 -8.61 4.73
C LYS A 116 -18.95 -7.25 5.16
N ALA A 117 -18.64 -6.20 4.41
CA ALA A 117 -19.08 -4.83 4.70
C ALA A 117 -20.60 -4.67 4.64
N GLU A 118 -21.30 -5.36 3.72
CA GLU A 118 -22.77 -5.32 3.62
C GLU A 118 -23.49 -6.06 4.77
N ARG A 119 -22.80 -6.92 5.52
CA ARG A 119 -23.37 -7.71 6.62
C ARG A 119 -23.22 -7.06 7.99
N ALA A 120 -22.38 -6.05 8.11
CA ALA A 120 -22.11 -5.29 9.33
C ALA A 120 -23.13 -4.16 9.51
#